data_AF-A0A4Q3VPI4-F1
#
_entry.id   AF-A0A4Q3VPI4-F1
#
_cell.length_a   1.000
_cell.length_b   1.000
_cell.length_c   1.000
_cell.angle_alpha   90.00
_cell.angle_beta   90.00
_cell.angle_gamma   90.00
#
_symmetry.space_group_name_H-M   'P 1'
#
loop_
_entity.id
_entity.type
_entity.pdbx_description
1 polymer ?
#
loop_
_entity_poly.entity_id
_entity_poly.type
_entity_poly.pdbx_seq_one_letter_code
_entity_poly.pdbx_strand_id
1 'polypeptide(L)' 'FEDNQNLYVHCAGGYRSVIAASLLKKEGYHNLRNVLGGWSKIKNEEKAKIVKETSMLN' A
#
# COMPACT_ATOMS: atom_id res chain seq x y z
N PHE A 1 11.40 -9.52 -11.65
CA PHE A 1 10.21 -9.68 -10.82
C PHE A 1 9.45 -10.87 -11.36
N GLU A 2 9.27 -11.91 -10.55
CA GLU A 2 8.44 -13.05 -10.95
C GLU A 2 6.98 -12.59 -11.02
N ASP A 3 6.21 -13.13 -11.97
CA ASP A 3 4.82 -12.72 -12.26
C ASP A 3 3.86 -12.82 -11.05
N ASN A 4 4.28 -13.53 -10.00
CA ASN A 4 3.49 -13.75 -8.79
C ASN A 4 3.72 -12.71 -7.68
N GLN A 5 4.70 -11.82 -7.83
CA GLN A 5 4.95 -10.77 -6.84
C GLN A 5 4.02 -9.60 -7.12
N ASN A 6 3.00 -9.37 -6.29
CA ASN A 6 2.12 -8.20 -6.41
C ASN A 6 2.57 -7.10 -5.43
N LEU A 7 2.70 -5.87 -5.93
CA LEU A 7 3.02 -4.70 -5.13
C LEU A 7 1.74 -3.98 -4.72
N TYR A 8 1.42 -4.02 -3.43
CA TYR A 8 0.26 -3.34 -2.86
C TYR A 8 0.65 -1.98 -2.30
N VAL A 9 -0.02 -0.93 -2.74
CA VAL A 9 0.25 0.45 -2.32
C VAL A 9 -0.99 1.02 -1.63
N HIS A 10 -0.80 1.66 -0.48
CA HIS A 10 -1.87 2.33 0.25
C HIS A 10 -1.40 3.67 0.80
N CYS A 11 -2.36 4.55 1.10
CA CYS A 11 -2.12 5.76 1.89
C CYS A 11 -3.11 5.79 3.07
N ALA A 12 -3.52 6.96 3.57
CA ALA A 12 -4.54 7.01 4.62
C ALA A 12 -5.96 6.68 4.11
N GLY A 13 -6.33 7.17 2.90
CA GLY A 13 -7.70 7.07 2.37
C GLY A 13 -7.83 6.56 0.93
N GLY A 14 -6.72 6.38 0.22
CA GLY A 14 -6.67 5.80 -1.14
C GLY A 14 -6.24 6.76 -2.26
N TYR A 15 -6.38 8.09 -2.10
CA TYR A 15 -6.06 9.03 -3.19
C TYR A 15 -4.55 9.19 -3.46
N ARG A 16 -3.74 9.42 -2.41
CA ARG A 16 -2.28 9.59 -2.57
C ARG A 16 -1.60 8.32 -3.10
N SER A 17 -2.15 7.15 -2.79
CA SER A 17 -1.65 5.88 -3.29
C SER A 17 -1.96 5.66 -4.77
N VAL A 18 -3.00 6.29 -5.33
CA VAL A 18 -3.21 6.36 -6.78
C VAL A 18 -2.10 7.16 -7.44
N ILE A 19 -1.73 8.32 -6.90
CA ILE A 19 -0.63 9.14 -7.43
C ILE A 19 0.68 8.34 -7.41
N ALA A 20 1.00 7.73 -6.27
CA ALA A 20 2.19 6.89 -6.13
C ALA A 20 2.17 5.70 -7.11
N ALA A 21 1.03 5.02 -7.26
CA ALA A 21 0.90 3.93 -8.22
C ALA A 21 1.07 4.40 -9.68
N SER A 22 0.59 5.60 -10.04
CA SER A 22 0.82 6.18 -11.37
C SER A 22 2.29 6.46 -11.65
N LEU A 23 3.03 6.97 -10.64
CA LEU A 23 4.47 7.18 -10.74
C LEU A 23 5.20 5.84 -10.90
N LEU A 24 4.92 4.86 -10.04
CA LEU A 24 5.53 3.52 -10.13
C LEU A 24 5.22 2.86 -11.48
N LYS A 25 3.99 3.01 -12.00
CA LYS A 25 3.63 2.47 -13.32
C LYS A 25 4.44 3.11 -14.44
N LYS A 26 4.74 4.41 -14.34
CA LYS A 26 5.60 5.13 -15.29
C LYS A 26 7.05 4.62 -15.25
N GLU A 27 7.53 4.23 -14.07
CA GLU A 27 8.87 3.66 -13.86
C GLU A 27 8.96 2.15 -14.21
N GLY A 28 7.90 1.56 -14.81
CA GLY A 28 7.93 0.18 -15.31
C GLY A 28 7.40 -0.88 -14.34
N TYR A 29 6.79 -0.49 -13.21
CA TYR A 29 6.13 -1.44 -12.32
C TYR A 29 4.71 -1.73 -12.81
N HIS A 30 4.46 -2.97 -13.24
CA HIS A 30 3.17 -3.37 -13.83
C HIS A 30 2.29 -4.23 -12.92
N ASN A 31 2.88 -4.79 -11.86
CA ASN A 31 2.26 -5.65 -10.85
C ASN A 31 1.69 -4.85 -9.65
N LEU A 32 1.17 -3.64 -9.89
CA LEU A 32 0.70 -2.73 -8.84
C LEU A 32 -0.79 -2.94 -8.51
N ARG A 33 -1.12 -2.87 -7.21
CA ARG A 33 -2.49 -2.91 -6.68
C ARG A 33 -2.67 -1.77 -5.67
N ASN A 34 -3.64 -0.89 -5.90
CA ASN A 34 -3.97 0.17 -4.94
C ASN A 34 -5.01 -0.34 -3.92
N VAL A 35 -4.73 -0.19 -2.63
CA VAL A 35 -5.67 -0.56 -1.56
C VAL A 35 -6.65 0.58 -1.30
N LEU A 36 -7.91 0.39 -1.71
CA LEU A 36 -8.96 1.40 -1.57
C LEU A 36 -9.33 1.63 -0.09
N GLY A 37 -9.57 2.90 0.26
CA GLY A 37 -9.85 3.32 1.63
C GLY A 37 -8.61 3.40 2.53
N GLY A 38 -7.46 2.92 2.07
CA GLY A 38 -6.17 3.05 2.74
C GLY A 38 -6.16 2.55 4.19
N TRP A 39 -5.27 3.13 5.00
CA TRP A 39 -5.11 2.79 6.42
C TRP A 39 -6.42 2.90 7.21
N SER A 40 -7.28 3.86 6.87
CA SER A 40 -8.57 4.04 7.55
C SER A 40 -9.46 2.80 7.50
N LYS A 41 -9.37 1.99 6.43
CA LYS A 41 -10.07 0.70 6.33
C LYS A 41 -9.22 -0.46 6.86
N ILE A 42 -7.92 -0.47 6.54
CA ILE A 42 -6.99 -1.54 6.96
C ILE A 42 -7.01 -1.71 8.49
N LYS A 43 -7.02 -0.60 9.24
CA LYS A 43 -7.03 -0.65 10.71
C LYS A 43 -8.30 -1.26 11.32
N ASN A 44 -9.38 -1.34 10.55
CA ASN A 44 -10.66 -1.88 10.97
C ASN A 44 -10.85 -3.35 10.51
N GLU A 45 -9.89 -3.90 9.77
CA GLU A 45 -9.96 -5.28 9.29
C GLU A 45 -9.62 -6.24 10.43
N GLU A 46 -10.57 -7.08 10.83
CA GLU A 46 -10.44 -7.96 12.01
C GLU A 46 -9.30 -8.99 11.86
N LYS A 47 -8.99 -9.37 10.63
CA LYS A 47 -7.93 -10.34 10.32
C LYS A 47 -6.55 -9.70 10.17
N ALA A 48 -6.46 -8.37 10.14
CA ALA A 48 -5.20 -7.68 9.94
C ALA A 48 -4.41 -7.62 11.26
N LYS A 49 -3.26 -8.30 11.31
CA LYS A 49 -2.32 -8.17 12.41
C LYS A 49 -1.51 -6.87 12.25
N ILE A 50 -1.84 -5.86 13.04
CA ILE A 50 -1.13 -4.58 13.04
C ILE A 50 0.08 -4.66 13.98
N VAL A 51 1.28 -4.58 13.41
CA VAL A 51 2.53 -4.50 14.16
C VAL A 51 2.97 -3.03 14.19
N LYS A 52 3.17 -2.48 15.38
CA LYS A 52 3.73 -1.13 15.57
C LYS A 52 5.12 -1.28 16.15
N GLU A 53 6.12 -0.92 15.37
CA GLU A 53 7.51 -0.92 15.82
C GLU A 53 7.90 0.50 16.25
N THR A 54 8.19 0.68 17.54
CA THR A 54 8.42 2.00 18.16
C THR A 54 9.84 2.53 17.91
N SER A 55 10.75 1.68 17.41
CA SER A 55 12.16 1.98 17.18
C SER A 55 12.44 2.86 15.94
N MET A 56 11.43 3.18 15.12
CA MET A 56 11.59 4.02 13.92
C MET A 56 11.00 5.44 14.06
N LEU A 57 10.58 5.83 15.27
CA LEU A 57 10.18 7.20 15.60
C LEU A 57 11.37 7.92 16.27
N ASN A 58 12.32 8.34 15.45
CA ASN A 58 13.38 9.27 15.85
C ASN A 58 13.02 10.68 15.37
#